data_AF-A0A8S4E4Y6-F1
#
_entry.id   AF-A0A8S4E4Y6-F1
#
_cell.length_a   1.000
_cell.length_b   1.000
_cell.length_c   1.000
_cell.angle_alpha   90.00
_cell.angle_beta   90.00
_cell.angle_gamma   90.00
#
_symmetry.space_group_name_H-M   'P 1'
#
loop_
_entity.id
_entity.type
_entity.pdbx_description
1 polymer ?
#
loop_
_entity_poly.entity_id
_entity_poly.type
_entity_poly.pdbx_seq_one_letter_code
_entity_poly.pdbx_strand_id
1 'polypeptide(L)'
;MADIDKPLLLGGDVVIANTPVEALIYLGAYIFFHASLKILLSRFVIRMYQDGDNYMAVFKGHMYNKIKLHEFHLKDFKRLNPPWVVSWGDGRFSLGNKHAIILENYFKTPEHFNYLLYKKKIDNDDD
;
A
#
# COMPACT_ATOMS: atom_id res chain seq x y z
N MET A 1 11.39 -33.24 26.70
CA MET A 1 11.97 -32.54 25.55
C MET A 1 11.03 -32.74 24.37
N ALA A 2 10.53 -31.66 23.76
CA ALA A 2 9.73 -31.77 22.55
C ALA A 2 10.62 -32.39 21.46
N ASP A 3 10.14 -33.46 20.83
CA ASP A 3 10.87 -34.24 19.85
C ASP A 3 10.94 -33.43 18.54
N ILE A 4 12.11 -32.90 18.24
CA ILE A 4 12.31 -31.86 17.19
C ILE A 4 12.23 -32.48 15.79
N ASP A 5 12.34 -33.80 15.68
CA ASP A 5 12.39 -34.52 14.41
C ASP A 5 11.05 -35.18 14.02
N LYS A 6 9.99 -34.98 14.82
CA LYS A 6 8.67 -35.55 14.52
C LYS A 6 7.85 -34.64 13.60
N PRO A 7 7.21 -35.22 12.56
CA PRO A 7 6.30 -34.48 11.70
C PRO A 7 5.04 -34.06 12.48
N LEU A 8 4.54 -32.88 12.15
CA LEU A 8 3.35 -32.29 12.73
C LEU A 8 2.13 -32.68 11.89
N LEU A 9 1.26 -33.51 12.46
CA LEU A 9 0.11 -34.10 11.77
C LEU A 9 -1.19 -33.37 12.14
N LEU A 10 -2.06 -33.13 11.16
CA LEU A 10 -3.46 -32.74 11.36
C LEU A 10 -4.35 -33.98 11.18
N GLY A 11 -5.18 -34.29 12.18
CA GLY A 11 -6.22 -35.32 12.04
C GLY A 11 -5.73 -36.76 11.82
N GLY A 12 -4.44 -37.04 12.06
CA GLY A 12 -3.85 -38.38 11.98
C GLY A 12 -3.08 -38.66 10.68
N ASP A 13 -3.51 -38.09 9.55
CA ASP A 13 -3.01 -38.52 8.23
C ASP A 13 -2.37 -37.39 7.41
N VAL A 14 -2.63 -36.11 7.75
CA VAL A 14 -2.15 -34.97 6.97
C VAL A 14 -0.90 -34.37 7.60
N VAL A 15 0.25 -34.49 6.94
CA VAL A 15 1.50 -33.83 7.36
C VAL A 15 1.41 -32.34 7.05
N ILE A 16 1.40 -31.50 8.09
CA ILE A 16 1.43 -30.02 7.95
C ILE A 16 2.87 -29.52 7.81
N ALA A 17 3.80 -30.14 8.54
CA ALA A 17 5.22 -29.84 8.52
C ALA A 17 6.02 -31.08 8.93
N ASN A 18 7.22 -31.24 8.38
CA ASN A 18 8.08 -32.38 8.69
C ASN A 18 8.80 -32.21 10.04
N THR A 19 8.93 -30.95 10.50
CA THR A 19 9.46 -30.62 11.83
C THR A 19 8.65 -29.50 12.49
N PRO A 20 8.68 -29.38 13.84
CA PRO A 20 8.07 -28.24 14.54
C PRO A 20 8.70 -26.90 14.15
N VAL A 21 9.98 -26.89 13.77
CA VAL A 21 10.69 -25.69 13.29
C VAL A 21 10.11 -25.22 11.96
N GLU A 22 9.87 -26.14 11.03
CA GLU A 22 9.23 -25.85 9.75
C GLU A 22 7.82 -25.29 9.94
N ALA A 23 7.03 -25.84 10.87
CA ALA A 23 5.72 -25.30 11.22
C ALA A 23 5.80 -23.85 11.74
N LEU A 24 6.80 -23.53 12.58
CA LEU A 24 7.03 -22.16 13.05
C LEU A 24 7.45 -21.21 11.92
N ILE A 25 8.26 -21.69 10.97
CA ILE A 25 8.63 -20.92 9.78
C ILE A 25 7.38 -20.61 8.95
N TYR A 26 6.49 -21.59 8.73
CA TYR A 26 5.23 -21.37 8.02
C TYR A 26 4.32 -20.37 8.72
N LEU A 27 4.17 -20.48 10.03
CA LEU A 27 3.38 -19.53 10.81
C LEU A 27 3.98 -18.12 10.74
N GLY A 28 5.30 -18.00 10.87
CA GLY A 28 6.03 -16.75 10.76
C GLY A 28 5.87 -16.11 9.37
N ALA A 29 6.03 -16.90 8.31
CA ALA A 29 5.83 -16.46 6.94
C ALA A 29 4.38 -16.01 6.69
N TYR A 30 3.39 -16.75 7.21
CA TYR A 30 1.99 -16.38 7.13
C TYR A 30 1.73 -15.02 7.79
N ILE A 31 2.19 -14.81 9.03
CA ILE A 31 2.01 -13.55 9.76
C ILE A 31 2.71 -12.41 9.03
N PHE A 32 3.96 -12.63 8.60
CA PHE A 32 4.77 -11.63 7.92
C PHE A 32 4.15 -11.21 6.58
N PHE A 33 3.65 -12.17 5.81
CA PHE A 33 2.96 -11.91 4.55
C PHE A 33 1.69 -11.08 4.77
N HIS A 34 0.87 -11.46 5.75
CA HIS A 34 -0.35 -10.72 6.08
C HIS A 34 -0.06 -9.31 6.59
N ALA A 35 0.97 -9.13 7.41
CA ALA A 35 1.40 -7.83 7.90
C ALA A 35 1.87 -6.95 6.73
N SER A 36 2.74 -7.49 5.87
CA SER A 36 3.24 -6.83 4.67
C SER A 36 2.11 -6.40 3.74
N LEU A 37 1.14 -7.30 3.50
CA LEU A 37 -0.03 -7.00 2.67
C LEU A 37 -0.91 -5.91 3.28
N LYS A 38 -1.15 -5.94 4.60
CA LYS A 38 -1.93 -4.89 5.28
C LYS A 38 -1.23 -3.53 5.20
N ILE A 39 0.08 -3.48 5.42
CA ILE A 39 0.86 -2.25 5.29
C ILE A 39 0.77 -1.71 3.85
N LEU A 40 0.93 -2.59 2.86
CA LEU A 40 0.82 -2.23 1.45
C LEU A 40 -0.58 -1.66 1.14
N LEU A 41 -1.65 -2.38 1.50
CA LEU A 41 -3.04 -1.95 1.29
C LEU A 41 -3.39 -0.64 2.00
N SER A 42 -2.77 -0.36 3.16
CA SER A 42 -3.01 0.89 3.89
C SER A 42 -2.51 2.14 3.17
N ARG A 43 -1.59 1.97 2.22
CA ARG A 43 -1.02 3.05 1.40
C ARG A 43 -1.79 3.26 0.11
N PHE A 44 -2.69 2.36 -0.27
CA PHE A 44 -3.55 2.54 -1.44
C PHE A 44 -4.65 3.57 -1.15
N VAL A 45 -4.77 4.52 -2.07
CA VAL A 45 -5.92 5.44 -2.08
C VAL A 45 -7.10 4.69 -2.68
N ILE A 46 -8.20 4.58 -1.94
CA ILE A 46 -9.43 3.94 -2.43
C ILE A 46 -10.21 4.91 -3.32
N ARG A 47 -10.26 6.18 -2.88
CA ARG A 47 -11.01 7.24 -3.56
C ARG A 47 -10.36 8.57 -3.27
N MET A 48 -10.45 9.50 -4.22
CA MET A 48 -10.00 10.87 -4.04
C MET A 48 -11.10 11.84 -4.46
N TYR A 49 -11.26 12.90 -3.69
CA TYR A 49 -12.17 13.99 -3.98
C TYR A 49 -11.36 15.27 -4.16
N GLN A 50 -11.84 16.17 -5.02
CA GLN A 50 -11.23 17.46 -5.29
C GLN A 50 -12.22 18.57 -4.97
N ASP A 51 -11.71 19.64 -4.37
CA ASP A 51 -12.39 20.92 -4.18
C ASP A 51 -11.41 22.05 -4.51
N GLY A 52 -11.47 22.58 -5.73
CA GLY A 52 -10.50 23.55 -6.24
C GLY A 52 -9.07 22.99 -6.27
N ASP A 53 -8.16 23.61 -5.52
CA ASP A 53 -6.77 23.16 -5.34
C ASP A 53 -6.56 22.25 -4.11
N ASN A 54 -7.62 22.00 -3.34
CA ASN A 54 -7.60 21.08 -2.21
C ASN A 54 -8.09 19.69 -2.63
N TYR A 55 -7.46 18.66 -2.07
CA TYR A 55 -7.79 17.28 -2.35
C TYR A 55 -7.95 16.48 -1.06
N MET A 56 -8.92 15.57 -1.05
CA MET A 56 -9.14 14.63 0.04
C MET A 56 -8.96 13.19 -0.47
N ALA A 57 -7.91 12.53 -0.01
CA ALA A 57 -7.64 11.13 -0.30
C ALA A 57 -8.18 10.22 0.82
N VAL A 58 -8.96 9.23 0.42
CA VAL A 58 -9.57 8.22 1.28
C VAL A 58 -8.73 6.96 1.23
N PHE A 59 -8.26 6.50 2.39
CA PHE A 59 -7.44 5.30 2.53
C PHE A 59 -8.15 4.20 3.29
N LYS A 60 -7.81 2.94 2.97
CA LYS A 60 -8.18 1.81 3.82
C LYS A 60 -7.35 1.85 5.11
N GLY A 61 -8.01 1.81 6.26
CA GLY A 61 -7.34 1.68 7.54
C GLY A 61 -6.69 0.30 7.71
N HIS A 62 -5.76 0.20 8.66
CA HIS A 62 -5.09 -1.07 9.00
C HIS A 62 -6.03 -2.10 9.65
N MET A 63 -7.19 -1.67 10.16
CA MET A 63 -8.22 -2.50 10.80
C MET A 63 -9.46 -2.59 9.89
N TYR A 64 -10.21 -3.70 10.01
CA TYR A 64 -11.50 -3.89 9.34
C TYR A 64 -12.38 -2.63 9.52
N ASN A 65 -12.93 -2.13 8.41
CA ASN A 65 -13.86 -1.00 8.33
C ASN A 65 -13.39 0.36 8.86
N LYS A 66 -12.10 0.57 9.17
CA LYS A 66 -11.62 1.93 9.44
C LYS A 66 -11.28 2.63 8.12
N ILE A 67 -11.84 3.82 7.92
CA ILE A 67 -11.53 4.70 6.79
C ILE A 67 -10.65 5.83 7.33
N LYS A 68 -9.52 6.13 6.68
CA LYS A 68 -8.68 7.27 7.04
C LYS A 68 -8.71 8.29 5.92
N LEU A 69 -9.24 9.47 6.23
CA LEU A 69 -9.22 10.63 5.35
C LEU A 69 -7.88 11.35 5.50
N HIS A 70 -7.35 11.87 4.41
CA HIS A 70 -6.14 12.68 4.38
C HIS A 70 -6.33 13.81 3.39
N GLU A 71 -6.35 15.02 3.89
CA GLU A 71 -6.44 16.24 3.09
C GLU A 71 -5.03 16.69 2.71
N PHE A 72 -4.86 17.15 1.47
CA PHE A 72 -3.61 17.67 0.95
C PHE A 72 -3.88 18.75 -0.10
N HIS A 73 -2.94 19.68 -0.25
CA HIS A 73 -3.02 20.71 -1.28
C HIS A 73 -2.31 20.24 -2.56
N LEU A 74 -2.72 20.73 -3.73
CA LEU A 74 -2.11 20.36 -5.02
C LEU A 74 -0.58 20.53 -5.04
N LYS A 75 -0.09 21.61 -4.42
CA LYS A 75 1.35 21.91 -4.30
C LYS A 75 2.14 20.83 -3.57
N ASP A 76 1.48 20.09 -2.68
CA ASP A 76 2.08 19.01 -1.89
C ASP A 76 2.15 17.68 -2.65
N PHE A 77 1.50 17.60 -3.81
CA PHE A 77 1.54 16.44 -4.68
C PHE A 77 2.92 16.31 -5.34
N LYS A 78 3.61 15.18 -5.10
CA LYS A 78 4.94 14.90 -5.66
C LYS A 78 5.05 13.43 -6.04
N ARG A 79 5.55 13.11 -7.24
CA ARG A 79 5.90 11.72 -7.59
C ARG A 79 7.13 11.30 -6.77
N LEU A 80 7.07 10.11 -6.18
CA LEU A 80 8.19 9.55 -5.44
C LEU A 80 9.09 8.77 -6.39
N ASN A 81 10.40 8.82 -6.16
CA ASN A 81 11.33 8.03 -6.95
C ASN A 81 11.09 6.53 -6.70
N PRO A 82 10.95 5.72 -7.76
CA PRO A 82 10.75 4.29 -7.61
C PRO A 82 11.99 3.66 -6.97
N PRO A 83 11.85 2.85 -5.90
CA PRO A 83 12.95 2.01 -5.44
C PRO A 83 13.22 0.91 -6.49
N TRP A 84 14.48 0.58 -6.72
CA TRP A 84 14.94 -0.39 -7.73
C TRP A 84 14.27 -1.77 -7.64
N VAL A 85 13.72 -2.13 -6.49
CA VAL A 85 13.25 -3.48 -6.17
C VAL A 85 11.74 -3.65 -6.41
N VAL A 86 11.01 -2.57 -6.70
CA VAL A 86 9.53 -2.62 -6.72
C VAL A 86 8.98 -2.18 -8.08
N SER A 87 8.39 -3.12 -8.82
CA SER A 87 7.81 -2.90 -10.16
C SER A 87 6.63 -1.91 -10.19
N TRP A 88 5.94 -1.71 -9.07
CA TRP A 88 4.89 -0.69 -8.89
C TRP A 88 5.42 0.63 -8.31
N GLY A 89 6.73 0.87 -8.39
CA GLY A 89 7.36 2.09 -7.90
C GLY A 89 6.82 3.37 -8.55
N ASP A 90 6.40 3.29 -9.81
CA ASP A 90 5.92 4.43 -10.59
C ASP A 90 4.58 5.01 -10.11
N GLY A 91 3.74 4.20 -9.45
CA GLY A 91 2.46 4.62 -8.90
C GLY A 91 2.55 5.27 -7.51
N ARG A 92 3.76 5.62 -7.05
CA ARG A 92 3.98 6.17 -5.70
C ARG A 92 4.02 7.68 -5.71
N PHE A 93 3.20 8.28 -4.85
CA PHE A 93 3.07 9.73 -4.72
C PHE A 93 3.17 10.15 -3.24
N SER A 94 3.72 11.33 -3.01
CA SER A 94 3.62 12.05 -1.75
C SER A 94 2.43 13.00 -1.83
N LEU A 95 1.56 12.91 -0.83
CA LEU A 95 0.41 13.78 -0.59
C LEU A 95 0.75 14.63 0.64
N GLY A 96 1.74 15.50 0.54
CA GLY A 96 2.33 16.19 1.69
C GLY A 96 3.08 15.21 2.61
N ASN A 97 2.64 15.10 3.86
CA ASN A 97 3.28 14.23 4.87
C ASN A 97 2.88 12.74 4.76
N LYS A 98 2.17 12.34 3.71
CA LYS A 98 1.71 10.96 3.53
C LYS A 98 2.11 10.38 2.19
N HIS A 99 2.72 9.20 2.22
CA HIS A 99 3.00 8.43 1.00
C HIS A 99 1.81 7.56 0.62
N ALA A 100 1.45 7.63 -0.65
CA ALA A 100 0.29 6.99 -1.23
C ALA A 100 0.69 6.20 -2.49
N ILE A 101 -0.04 5.14 -2.75
CA ILE A 101 -0.05 4.46 -4.04
C ILE A 101 -1.35 4.87 -4.74
N ILE A 102 -1.22 5.46 -5.90
CA ILE A 102 -2.34 5.93 -6.72
C ILE A 102 -2.28 5.18 -8.05
N LEU A 103 -3.36 4.49 -8.37
CA LEU A 103 -3.55 3.86 -9.66
C LEU A 103 -4.28 4.84 -10.59
N GLU A 104 -3.86 4.89 -11.85
CA GLU A 104 -4.42 5.79 -12.88
C GLU A 104 -5.94 5.60 -13.05
N ASN A 105 -6.45 4.39 -12.81
CA ASN A 105 -7.87 4.04 -12.91
C ASN A 105 -8.76 4.66 -11.81
N TYR A 106 -8.18 5.33 -10.80
CA TYR A 106 -8.97 6.03 -9.78
C TYR A 106 -9.50 7.39 -10.23
N PHE A 107 -9.00 7.90 -11.36
CA PHE A 107 -9.43 9.16 -11.90
C PHE A 107 -10.62 8.97 -12.83
N LYS A 108 -11.63 9.82 -12.68
CA LYS A 108 -12.82 9.82 -13.53
C LYS A 108 -12.48 10.02 -15.01
N THR A 109 -11.40 10.76 -15.28
CA THR A 109 -10.80 10.94 -16.61
C THR A 109 -9.27 10.94 -16.52
N PRO A 110 -8.54 10.45 -17.56
CA PRO A 110 -7.08 10.51 -17.61
C PRO A 110 -6.54 11.94 -17.54
N GLU A 111 -7.31 12.90 -18.03
CA GLU A 111 -7.00 14.34 -17.96
C GLU A 111 -6.83 14.83 -16.52
N HIS A 112 -7.59 14.27 -15.58
CA HIS A 112 -7.54 14.66 -14.19
C HIS A 112 -6.23 14.23 -13.50
N PHE A 113 -5.73 13.05 -13.88
CA PHE A 113 -4.42 12.58 -13.43
C PHE A 113 -3.29 13.41 -14.04
N ASN A 114 -3.38 13.71 -15.35
CA ASN A 114 -2.42 14.58 -16.03
C ASN A 114 -2.43 15.99 -15.43
N TYR A 115 -3.60 16.52 -15.07
CA TYR A 115 -3.70 17.81 -14.40
C TYR A 115 -2.92 17.83 -13.07
N LEU A 116 -3.02 16.78 -12.25
CA LEU A 116 -2.24 16.65 -11.02
C LEU A 116 -0.72 16.62 -11.27
N LEU A 117 -0.29 15.96 -12.34
CA LEU A 117 1.12 15.82 -12.68
C LEU A 117 1.71 17.09 -13.29
N TYR A 118 0.96 17.78 -14.16
CA TYR A 118 1.47 18.84 -15.02
C TYR A 118 1.05 20.24 -14.59
N LYS A 119 -0.09 20.45 -13.90
CA LYS A 119 -0.49 21.81 -13.44
C LYS A 119 0.54 22.39 -12.46
N LYS A 120 1.12 21.54 -11.60
CA LYS A 120 2.22 21.92 -10.72
C LYS A 120 3.47 22.40 -11.48
N LYS A 121 3.70 21.90 -12.68
CA LYS A 121 4.87 22.27 -13.49
C LYS A 121 4.73 23.69 -14.03
N ILE A 122 3.52 24.10 -14.38
CA ILE A 122 3.21 25.44 -14.89
C ILE A 122 3.40 26.50 -13.79
N ASP A 123 2.85 26.27 -12.58
CA ASP A 123 2.99 27.22 -11.46
C ASP A 123 4.44 27.37 -10.93
N ASN A 124 5.34 26.43 -11.24
CA ASN A 124 6.74 26.48 -10.80
C ASN A 124 7.69 27.07 -11.84
N ASP A 125 7.26 27.20 -13.11
CA ASP A 125 8.07 27.81 -14.19
C ASP A 125 7.84 29.34 -14.28
N ASP A 126 6.86 29.87 -13.55
CA ASP A 126 6.48 31.30 -13.50
C ASP A 126 7.01 32.05 -12.23
N ASP A 127 7.83 31.40 -11.39
CA ASP A 127 8.57 31.98 -10.24
C ASP A 127 10.09 31.92 -10.47
#